data_AF-A0A8D4N2P0-F1
#
_entry.id   AF-A0A8D4N2P0-F1
#
_cell.length_a   1.000
_cell.length_b   1.000
_cell.length_c   1.000
_cell.angle_alpha   90.00
_cell.angle_beta   90.00
_cell.angle_gamma   90.00
#
_symmetry.space_group_name_H-M   'P 1'
#
loop_
_entity.id
_entity.type
_entity.pdbx_description
1 polymer ?
#
loop_
_entity_poly.entity_id
_entity_poly.type
_entity_poly.pdbx_seq_one_letter_code
_entity_poly.pdbx_strand_id
1 'polypeptide(L)'
;MNNKLGSVEGIRGIACLMVFLSHLSSTFSPSMHTGNISNARTPIDIWLHSSPFAFIYSGAAAVGIFFVLSGFILSHVILEKNNIAQNSTGMVIKRYFRLMPPALLSCILAFMIFKFIPVDNSALGDWARNYGIKTPSIIDAIYSGTIGAFFSGRAGYNWSLWTMKIEFFGSMVVFLLCFILPNVKYKKSLVIITMAIPFFMEIKKVMIYITPHFYLGLSFTF
;
A
#
# COMPACT_ATOMS: atom_id res chain seq x y z
N MET A 1 13.86 22.31 16.95
CA MET A 1 12.73 22.62 16.04
C MET A 1 12.35 21.33 15.33
N ASN A 2 11.09 20.89 15.45
CA ASN A 2 10.59 19.71 14.75
C ASN A 2 10.50 20.06 13.25
N ASN A 3 11.54 19.76 12.47
CA ASN A 3 11.53 19.92 11.02
C ASN A 3 10.60 18.88 10.41
N LYS A 4 9.28 19.08 10.57
CA LYS A 4 8.30 18.37 9.76
C LYS A 4 8.56 18.75 8.32
N LEU A 5 8.90 17.77 7.49
CA LEU A 5 9.03 17.94 6.06
C LEU A 5 7.63 18.17 5.48
N GLY A 6 7.18 19.43 5.47
CA GLY A 6 5.84 19.81 5.01
C GLY A 6 5.57 19.38 3.57
N SER A 7 6.62 19.36 2.73
CA SER A 7 6.57 18.82 1.36
C SER A 7 6.18 17.34 1.32
N VAL A 8 6.75 16.52 2.21
CA VAL A 8 6.45 15.09 2.29
C VAL A 8 5.00 14.85 2.69
N GLU A 9 4.50 15.58 3.69
CA GLU A 9 3.09 15.46 4.10
C GLU A 9 2.13 15.97 3.00
N GLY A 10 2.52 17.01 2.24
CA GLY A 10 1.78 17.47 1.07
C GLY A 10 1.65 16.40 -0.02
N ILE A 11 2.76 15.72 -0.36
CA ILE A 11 2.76 14.64 -1.35
C ILE A 11 1.89 13.46 -0.87
N ARG A 12 1.90 13.14 0.44
CA ARG A 12 1.00 12.12 1.00
C ARG A 12 -0.46 12.51 0.85
N GLY A 13 -0.80 13.78 1.07
CA GLY A 13 -2.15 14.31 0.86
C GLY A 13 -2.62 14.14 -0.59
N ILE A 14 -1.77 14.45 -1.56
CA ILE A 14 -2.05 14.23 -2.99
C ILE A 14 -2.23 12.73 -3.28
N ALA A 15 -1.34 11.87 -2.77
CA ALA A 15 -1.46 10.43 -2.95
C ALA A 15 -2.75 9.86 -2.33
N CYS A 16 -3.19 10.36 -1.17
CA CYS A 16 -4.48 10.01 -0.58
C CYS A 16 -5.65 10.36 -1.52
N LEU A 17 -5.63 11.55 -2.13
CA LEU A 17 -6.64 11.98 -3.09
C LEU A 17 -6.64 11.07 -4.34
N MET A 18 -5.47 10.70 -4.85
CA MET A 18 -5.36 9.77 -5.99
C MET A 18 -5.95 8.39 -5.68
N VAL A 19 -5.69 7.84 -4.48
CA VAL A 19 -6.30 6.56 -4.03
C VAL A 19 -7.82 6.68 -3.95
N PHE A 20 -8.32 7.78 -3.39
CA PHE A 20 -9.76 8.04 -3.31
C PHE A 20 -10.40 8.09 -4.71
N LEU A 21 -9.81 8.86 -5.64
CA LEU A 21 -10.26 8.93 -7.04
C LEU A 21 -10.16 7.58 -7.76
N SER A 22 -9.15 6.75 -7.45
CA SER A 22 -9.03 5.40 -7.99
C SER A 22 -10.18 4.49 -7.53
N HIS A 23 -10.59 4.58 -6.27
CA HIS A 23 -11.73 3.79 -5.77
C HIS A 23 -13.06 4.30 -6.31
N LEU A 24 -13.23 5.62 -6.45
CA LEU A 24 -14.40 6.22 -7.08
C LEU A 24 -14.53 5.79 -8.54
N SER A 25 -13.45 5.90 -9.32
CA SER A 25 -13.45 5.46 -10.73
C SER A 25 -13.74 3.96 -10.83
N SER A 26 -13.07 3.11 -10.04
CA SER A 26 -13.34 1.67 -10.03
C SER A 26 -14.76 1.29 -9.61
N THR A 27 -15.46 2.13 -8.85
CA THR A 27 -16.82 1.87 -8.37
C THR A 27 -17.88 2.39 -9.34
N PHE A 28 -17.71 3.62 -9.83
CA PHE A 28 -18.74 4.31 -10.63
C PHE A 28 -18.48 4.26 -12.14
N SER A 29 -17.23 4.12 -12.58
CA SER A 29 -16.85 3.95 -14.00
C SER A 29 -15.70 2.94 -14.15
N PRO A 30 -15.97 1.62 -13.98
CA PRO A 30 -14.93 0.59 -13.99
C PRO A 30 -14.11 0.53 -15.29
N SER A 31 -14.68 0.95 -16.41
CA SER A 31 -14.02 1.10 -17.72
C SER A 31 -12.85 2.09 -17.68
N MET A 32 -12.94 3.16 -16.88
CA MET A 32 -11.84 4.12 -16.71
C MET A 32 -10.61 3.49 -16.05
N HIS A 33 -10.78 2.40 -15.29
CA HIS A 33 -9.71 1.72 -14.57
C HIS A 33 -9.24 0.43 -15.27
N THR A 34 -10.15 -0.27 -15.95
CA THR A 34 -9.87 -1.57 -16.60
C THR A 34 -9.54 -1.45 -18.08
N GLY A 35 -9.91 -0.34 -18.73
CA GLY A 35 -9.81 -0.18 -20.17
C GLY A 35 -10.76 -1.09 -20.97
N ASN A 36 -11.67 -1.81 -20.29
CA ASN A 36 -12.56 -2.75 -20.95
C ASN A 36 -13.74 -1.99 -21.60
N ILE A 37 -13.80 -2.07 -22.93
CA ILE A 37 -14.81 -1.43 -23.77
C ILE A 37 -16.22 -1.94 -23.42
N SER A 38 -16.37 -3.22 -23.07
CA SER A 38 -17.66 -3.83 -22.76
C SER A 38 -18.33 -3.25 -21.52
N ASN A 39 -17.55 -2.65 -20.61
CA ASN A 39 -18.04 -2.04 -19.38
C ASN A 39 -18.08 -0.50 -19.47
N ALA A 40 -17.79 0.07 -20.64
CA ALA A 40 -17.80 1.52 -20.84
C ALA A 40 -19.24 2.04 -20.86
N ARG A 41 -19.55 2.98 -19.96
CA ARG A 41 -20.83 3.69 -19.96
C ARG A 41 -20.85 4.74 -21.06
N THR A 42 -19.69 5.33 -21.32
CA THR A 42 -19.52 6.41 -22.29
C THR A 42 -18.18 6.29 -23.02
N PRO A 43 -18.06 6.83 -24.25
CA PRO A 43 -16.78 6.90 -24.96
C PRO A 43 -15.71 7.71 -24.19
N ILE A 44 -16.13 8.65 -23.34
CA ILE A 44 -15.19 9.45 -22.52
C ILE A 44 -14.45 8.58 -21.50
N ASP A 45 -15.02 7.47 -21.04
CA ASP A 45 -14.38 6.57 -20.07
C ASP A 45 -13.09 5.94 -20.64
N ILE A 46 -13.15 5.49 -21.90
CA ILE A 46 -12.02 4.86 -22.62
C ILE A 46 -10.98 5.93 -23.00
N TRP A 47 -11.46 7.10 -23.41
CA TRP A 47 -10.58 8.23 -23.70
C TRP A 47 -9.80 8.64 -22.44
N LEU A 48 -10.46 8.76 -21.28
CA LEU A 48 -9.83 9.06 -20.00
C LEU A 48 -8.80 8.01 -19.61
N HIS A 49 -9.12 6.72 -19.74
CA HIS A 49 -8.18 5.62 -19.48
C HIS A 49 -6.91 5.72 -20.35
N SER A 50 -7.07 6.09 -21.62
CA SER A 50 -5.95 6.19 -22.57
C SER A 50 -5.20 7.53 -22.49
N SER A 51 -5.75 8.49 -21.75
CA SER A 51 -5.18 9.82 -21.60
C SER A 51 -4.13 9.87 -20.48
N PRO A 52 -3.21 10.84 -20.48
CA PRO A 52 -2.29 11.05 -19.36
C PRO A 52 -3.00 11.39 -18.04
N PHE A 53 -4.27 11.81 -18.08
CA PHE A 53 -5.07 12.07 -16.88
C PHE A 53 -5.35 10.79 -16.08
N ALA A 54 -5.20 9.60 -16.69
CA ALA A 54 -5.26 8.31 -15.99
C ALA A 54 -4.29 8.21 -14.82
N PHE A 55 -3.18 8.96 -14.87
CA PHE A 55 -2.23 9.03 -13.77
C PHE A 55 -2.86 9.56 -12.47
N ILE A 56 -3.75 10.57 -12.56
CA ILE A 56 -4.35 11.26 -11.40
C ILE A 56 -5.20 10.33 -10.54
N TYR A 57 -5.78 9.30 -11.15
CA TYR A 57 -6.61 8.30 -10.45
C TYR A 57 -5.99 6.90 -10.49
N SER A 58 -4.69 6.79 -10.75
CA SER A 58 -3.97 5.52 -10.71
C SER A 58 -3.65 5.12 -9.27
N GLY A 59 -4.41 4.16 -8.75
CA GLY A 59 -4.16 3.59 -7.42
C GLY A 59 -2.76 2.97 -7.30
N ALA A 60 -2.25 2.35 -8.35
CA ALA A 60 -0.89 1.78 -8.36
C ALA A 60 0.20 2.85 -8.21
N ALA A 61 0.07 3.97 -8.92
CA ALA A 61 1.00 5.09 -8.81
C ALA A 61 0.95 5.72 -7.41
N ALA A 62 -0.27 5.94 -6.87
CA ALA A 62 -0.46 6.51 -5.55
C ALA A 62 0.15 5.64 -4.44
N VAL A 63 -0.06 4.33 -4.50
CA VAL A 63 0.55 3.35 -3.58
C VAL A 63 2.07 3.36 -3.71
N GLY A 64 2.61 3.45 -4.94
CA GLY A 64 4.04 3.61 -5.18
C GLY A 64 4.64 4.84 -4.50
N ILE A 65 3.95 5.99 -4.57
CA ILE A 65 4.36 7.23 -3.89
C ILE A 65 4.43 7.02 -2.38
N PHE A 66 3.43 6.39 -1.75
CA PHE A 66 3.48 6.09 -0.31
C PHE A 66 4.71 5.26 0.07
N PHE A 67 5.08 4.29 -0.75
CA PHE A 67 6.23 3.42 -0.47
C PHE A 67 7.57 4.11 -0.68
N VAL A 68 7.71 4.97 -1.69
CA VAL A 68 8.89 5.84 -1.85
C VAL A 68 9.04 6.74 -0.64
N LEU A 69 7.96 7.42 -0.22
CA LEU A 69 7.99 8.29 0.95
C LEU A 69 8.28 7.51 2.24
N SER A 70 7.72 6.32 2.38
CA SER A 70 7.97 5.44 3.53
C SER A 70 9.45 5.04 3.61
N GLY A 71 10.07 4.65 2.48
CA GLY A 71 11.51 4.38 2.42
C GLY A 71 12.38 5.60 2.73
N PHE A 72 12.04 6.76 2.19
CA PHE A 72 12.77 8.02 2.41
C PHE A 72 12.71 8.48 3.87
N ILE A 73 11.51 8.64 4.44
CA ILE A 73 11.34 9.11 5.83
C ILE A 73 12.02 8.13 6.79
N LEU A 74 11.85 6.84 6.56
CA LEU A 74 12.37 5.81 7.46
C LEU A 74 13.89 5.84 7.49
N SER A 75 14.53 5.86 6.32
CA SER A 75 15.98 5.93 6.22
C SER A 75 16.54 7.23 6.79
N HIS A 76 15.90 8.37 6.52
CA HIS A 76 16.30 9.68 7.06
C HIS A 76 16.31 9.68 8.59
N VAL A 77 15.21 9.22 9.21
CA VAL A 77 15.08 9.20 10.69
C VAL A 77 16.03 8.19 11.35
N ILE A 78 16.33 7.06 10.70
CA ILE A 78 17.28 6.07 11.23
C ILE A 78 18.70 6.64 11.23
N LEU A 79 19.13 7.23 10.11
CA LEU A 79 20.50 7.68 9.92
C LEU A 79 20.82 8.95 10.71
N GLU A 80 19.82 9.78 11.01
CA GLU A 80 19.99 10.96 11.86
C GLU A 80 20.23 10.61 13.34
N LYS A 81 19.87 9.39 13.79
CA LYS A 81 20.01 8.99 15.19
C LYS A 81 21.20 8.06 15.45
N ASN A 82 21.93 8.33 16.53
CA ASN A 82 23.15 7.59 16.93
C ASN A 82 22.94 6.10 17.28
N ASN A 83 21.71 5.60 17.48
CA ASN A 83 21.46 4.20 17.84
C ASN A 83 20.46 3.54 16.89
N ILE A 84 20.96 3.04 15.76
CA ILE A 84 20.17 2.46 14.66
C ILE A 84 19.30 1.29 15.16
N ALA A 85 19.87 0.38 15.96
CA ALA A 85 19.19 -0.86 16.37
C ALA A 85 17.99 -0.60 17.30
N GLN A 86 18.18 0.22 18.34
CA GLN A 86 17.11 0.53 19.31
C GLN A 86 16.01 1.40 18.69
N ASN A 87 16.36 2.30 17.75
CA ASN A 87 15.38 3.12 17.06
C ASN A 87 14.55 2.33 16.04
N SER A 88 15.17 1.39 15.33
CA SER A 88 14.51 0.55 14.33
C SER A 88 13.42 -0.32 14.94
N THR A 89 13.72 -1.01 16.04
CA THR A 89 12.74 -1.88 16.74
C THR A 89 11.56 -1.08 17.28
N GLY A 90 11.81 0.08 17.90
CA GLY A 90 10.76 0.98 18.38
C GLY A 90 9.86 1.51 17.25
N MET A 91 10.40 1.75 16.05
CA MET A 91 9.62 2.21 14.91
C MET A 91 8.73 1.12 14.30
N VAL A 92 9.21 -0.12 14.22
CA VAL A 92 8.41 -1.28 13.75
C VAL A 92 7.20 -1.48 14.66
N ILE A 93 7.43 -1.51 15.98
CA ILE A 93 6.37 -1.76 16.96
C ILE A 93 5.32 -0.65 16.93
N LYS A 94 5.76 0.62 16.95
CA LYS A 94 4.86 1.77 16.85
C LYS A 94 4.05 1.77 15.55
N ARG A 95 4.64 1.33 14.44
CA ARG A 95 3.97 1.22 13.14
C ARG A 95 2.84 0.18 13.20
N TYR A 96 3.10 -1.00 13.76
CA TYR A 96 2.07 -2.03 13.91
C TYR A 96 0.90 -1.55 14.77
N PHE A 97 1.16 -1.03 15.97
CA PHE A 97 0.11 -0.54 16.87
C PHE A 97 -0.63 0.71 16.35
N ARG A 98 -0.02 1.48 15.43
CA ARG A 98 -0.69 2.60 14.76
C ARG A 98 -1.64 2.14 13.65
N LEU A 99 -1.28 1.13 12.89
CA LEU A 99 -2.03 0.65 11.72
C LEU A 99 -3.10 -0.39 12.08
N MET A 100 -2.87 -1.17 13.14
CA MET A 100 -3.77 -2.24 13.57
C MET A 100 -5.18 -1.73 13.96
N PRO A 101 -5.38 -0.67 14.76
CA PRO A 101 -6.72 -0.26 15.17
C PRO A 101 -7.62 0.18 14.00
N PRO A 102 -7.15 1.00 13.03
CA PRO A 102 -7.93 1.31 11.84
C PRO A 102 -8.27 0.08 10.99
N ALA A 103 -7.31 -0.84 10.81
CA ALA A 103 -7.52 -2.07 10.06
C ALA A 103 -8.59 -2.96 10.72
N LEU A 104 -8.46 -3.19 12.03
CA LEU A 104 -9.43 -3.95 12.83
C LEU A 104 -10.82 -3.33 12.77
N LEU A 105 -10.95 -2.02 12.98
CA LEU A 105 -12.22 -1.32 12.91
C LEU A 105 -12.89 -1.52 11.54
N SER A 106 -12.13 -1.40 10.45
CA SER A 106 -12.66 -1.62 9.10
C SER A 106 -13.17 -3.04 8.87
N CYS A 107 -12.47 -4.06 9.40
CA CYS A 107 -12.89 -5.46 9.28
C CYS A 107 -14.12 -5.76 10.13
N ILE A 108 -14.22 -5.20 11.34
CA ILE A 108 -15.40 -5.35 12.21
C ILE A 108 -16.63 -4.69 11.57
N LEU A 109 -16.48 -3.48 11.02
CA LEU A 109 -17.56 -2.80 10.29
C LEU A 109 -18.03 -3.63 9.10
N ALA A 110 -17.10 -4.16 8.29
CA ALA A 110 -17.44 -5.05 7.19
C ALA A 110 -18.18 -6.30 7.68
N PHE A 111 -17.71 -6.95 8.75
CA PHE A 111 -18.39 -8.09 9.37
C PHE A 111 -19.84 -7.75 9.78
N MET A 112 -20.07 -6.60 10.43
CA MET A 112 -21.41 -6.19 10.83
C MET A 112 -22.33 -6.00 9.63
N ILE A 113 -21.83 -5.38 8.55
CA ILE A 113 -22.60 -5.20 7.31
C ILE A 113 -22.98 -6.55 6.71
N PHE A 114 -22.01 -7.44 6.48
CA PHE A 114 -22.28 -8.75 5.87
C PHE A 114 -23.11 -9.69 6.75
N LYS A 115 -23.11 -9.49 8.08
CA LYS A 115 -23.86 -10.34 9.02
C LYS A 115 -25.31 -9.90 9.19
N PHE A 116 -25.56 -8.59 9.26
CA PHE A 116 -26.86 -8.04 9.65
C PHE A 116 -27.65 -7.41 8.51
N ILE A 117 -26.99 -7.04 7.40
CA ILE A 117 -27.63 -6.38 6.26
C ILE A 117 -27.71 -7.38 5.11
N PRO A 118 -28.92 -7.69 4.59
CA PRO A 118 -29.04 -8.44 3.35
C PRO A 118 -28.53 -7.55 2.20
N VAL A 119 -27.32 -7.86 1.73
CA VAL A 119 -26.70 -7.11 0.63
C VAL A 119 -27.25 -7.64 -0.68
N ASP A 120 -28.05 -6.82 -1.38
CA ASP A 120 -28.40 -7.09 -2.77
C ASP A 120 -27.18 -6.84 -3.67
N ASN A 121 -26.74 -7.89 -4.37
CA ASN A 121 -25.59 -7.84 -5.25
C ASN A 121 -25.95 -7.44 -6.69
N SER A 122 -27.24 -7.27 -7.01
CA SER A 122 -27.73 -7.02 -8.37
C SER A 122 -27.19 -5.71 -8.97
N ALA A 123 -27.13 -4.64 -8.16
CA ALA A 123 -26.72 -3.30 -8.57
C ALA A 123 -25.26 -2.94 -8.19
N LEU A 124 -24.51 -3.86 -7.59
CA LEU A 124 -23.14 -3.61 -7.14
C LEU A 124 -22.14 -3.70 -8.31
N GLY A 125 -21.09 -2.88 -8.24
CA GLY A 125 -19.96 -2.97 -9.19
C GLY A 125 -19.22 -4.30 -9.08
N ASP A 126 -18.49 -4.69 -10.12
CA ASP A 126 -17.79 -5.99 -10.21
C ASP A 126 -16.92 -6.31 -8.99
N TRP A 127 -16.19 -5.32 -8.48
CA TRP A 127 -15.34 -5.51 -7.30
C TRP A 127 -16.16 -5.84 -6.04
N ALA A 128 -17.33 -5.23 -5.89
CA ALA A 128 -18.22 -5.42 -4.75
C ALA A 128 -19.02 -6.72 -4.86
N ARG A 129 -19.43 -7.13 -6.07
CA ARG A 129 -20.07 -8.44 -6.32
C ARG A 129 -19.14 -9.61 -6.02
N ASN A 130 -17.86 -9.44 -6.29
CA ASN A 130 -16.83 -10.46 -6.06
C ASN A 130 -16.33 -10.51 -4.61
N TYR A 131 -16.97 -9.79 -3.67
CA TYR A 131 -16.66 -9.96 -2.24
C TYR A 131 -16.93 -11.40 -1.80
N GLY A 132 -15.86 -12.18 -1.61
CA GLY A 132 -15.92 -13.63 -1.39
C GLY A 132 -16.37 -14.08 0.00
N ILE A 133 -17.13 -13.27 0.75
CA ILE A 133 -17.51 -13.56 2.14
C ILE A 133 -18.86 -14.29 2.15
N LYS A 134 -18.82 -15.62 2.05
CA LYS A 134 -20.02 -16.47 2.09
C LYS A 134 -20.48 -16.78 3.52
N THR A 135 -19.56 -16.81 4.47
CA THR A 135 -19.82 -17.15 5.88
C THR A 135 -19.11 -16.14 6.80
N PRO A 136 -19.73 -14.98 7.10
CA PRO A 136 -19.11 -13.97 7.94
C PRO A 136 -18.92 -14.51 9.38
N SER A 137 -17.68 -14.45 9.86
CA SER A 137 -17.26 -14.89 11.20
C SER A 137 -16.50 -13.77 11.90
N ILE A 138 -16.90 -13.46 13.13
CA ILE A 138 -16.26 -12.41 13.93
C ILE A 138 -14.79 -12.74 14.23
N ILE A 139 -14.47 -14.02 14.42
CA ILE A 139 -13.10 -14.49 14.70
C ILE A 139 -12.23 -14.25 13.46
N ASP A 140 -12.74 -14.55 12.27
CA ASP A 140 -12.01 -14.35 11.02
C ASP A 140 -11.87 -12.85 10.68
N ALA A 141 -12.84 -12.01 11.06
CA ALA A 141 -12.75 -10.56 10.93
C ALA A 141 -11.68 -9.96 11.85
N ILE A 142 -11.64 -10.38 13.12
CA ILE A 142 -10.61 -9.96 14.07
C ILE A 142 -9.23 -10.43 13.60
N TYR A 143 -9.12 -11.70 13.20
CA TYR A 143 -7.87 -12.26 12.68
C TYR A 143 -7.39 -11.51 11.44
N SER A 144 -8.29 -11.25 10.49
CA SER A 144 -7.96 -10.51 9.26
C SER A 144 -7.48 -9.08 9.54
N GLY A 145 -8.12 -8.37 10.47
CA GLY A 145 -7.78 -6.98 10.81
C GLY A 145 -6.54 -6.82 11.69
N THR A 146 -6.13 -7.86 12.43
CA THR A 146 -4.98 -7.81 13.35
C THR A 146 -3.74 -8.48 12.79
N ILE A 147 -3.85 -9.73 12.32
CA ILE A 147 -2.70 -10.57 11.95
C ILE A 147 -2.71 -10.89 10.46
N GLY A 148 -3.87 -11.27 9.91
CA GLY A 148 -4.02 -11.74 8.55
C GLY A 148 -3.53 -10.72 7.50
N ALA A 149 -3.91 -9.46 7.64
CA ALA A 149 -3.49 -8.38 6.74
C ALA A 149 -1.97 -8.11 6.78
N PHE A 150 -1.35 -8.21 7.96
CA PHE A 150 0.05 -7.84 8.17
C PHE A 150 1.03 -8.97 7.82
N PHE A 151 0.72 -10.22 8.17
CA PHE A 151 1.65 -11.35 8.01
C PHE A 151 1.30 -12.21 6.79
N SER A 152 0.03 -12.59 6.66
CA SER A 152 -0.41 -13.45 5.55
C SER A 152 -0.69 -12.65 4.28
N GLY A 153 -1.02 -11.35 4.41
CA GLY A 153 -1.55 -10.53 3.30
C GLY A 153 -3.00 -10.90 2.97
N ARG A 154 -3.69 -11.58 3.89
CA ARG A 154 -5.08 -11.98 3.72
C ARG A 154 -5.97 -10.77 3.99
N ALA A 155 -6.69 -10.35 2.96
CA ALA A 155 -7.52 -9.15 2.97
C ALA A 155 -8.98 -9.52 2.68
N GLY A 156 -9.56 -10.47 3.43
CA GLY A 156 -10.89 -11.02 3.14
C GLY A 156 -12.03 -10.02 3.35
N TYR A 157 -12.02 -9.33 4.49
CA TYR A 157 -13.06 -8.35 4.87
C TYR A 157 -12.84 -6.95 4.32
N ASN A 158 -11.58 -6.59 4.05
CA ASN A 158 -11.22 -5.31 3.48
C ASN A 158 -10.06 -5.52 2.52
N TRP A 159 -10.36 -5.50 1.22
CA TRP A 159 -9.38 -5.76 0.18
C TRP A 159 -8.23 -4.77 0.21
N SER A 160 -8.49 -3.50 0.53
CA SER A 160 -7.48 -2.43 0.57
C SER A 160 -6.38 -2.68 1.61
N LEU A 161 -6.56 -3.63 2.53
CA LEU A 161 -5.52 -4.05 3.49
C LEU A 161 -4.38 -4.86 2.87
N TRP A 162 -4.47 -5.23 1.58
CA TRP A 162 -3.43 -6.00 0.89
C TRP A 162 -2.04 -5.35 0.93
N THR A 163 -1.96 -4.03 1.06
CA THR A 163 -0.71 -3.26 1.14
C THR A 163 -0.02 -3.34 2.51
N MET A 164 -0.74 -3.71 3.58
CA MET A 164 -0.21 -3.68 4.96
C MET A 164 0.96 -4.62 5.15
N LYS A 165 0.90 -5.82 4.56
CA LYS A 165 2.01 -6.76 4.56
C LYS A 165 3.26 -6.14 3.93
N ILE A 166 3.10 -5.50 2.77
CA ILE A 166 4.21 -4.92 2.03
C ILE A 166 4.81 -3.75 2.83
N GLU A 167 3.98 -2.90 3.42
CA GLU A 167 4.43 -1.77 4.26
C GLU A 167 5.19 -2.23 5.50
N PHE A 168 4.79 -3.36 6.09
CA PHE A 168 5.44 -3.92 7.25
C PHE A 168 6.78 -4.58 6.89
N PHE A 169 6.80 -5.53 5.96
CA PHE A 169 8.03 -6.22 5.56
C PHE A 169 9.00 -5.32 4.80
N GLY A 170 8.50 -4.41 3.96
CA GLY A 170 9.33 -3.42 3.25
C GLY A 170 10.12 -2.55 4.22
N SER A 171 9.50 -2.14 5.34
CA SER A 171 10.20 -1.40 6.38
C SER A 171 11.33 -2.20 7.04
N MET A 172 11.16 -3.51 7.24
CA MET A 172 12.19 -4.41 7.76
C MET A 172 13.43 -4.44 6.87
N VAL A 173 13.23 -4.52 5.55
CA VAL A 173 14.36 -4.50 4.62
C VAL A 173 15.06 -3.14 4.63
N VAL A 174 14.32 -2.04 4.69
CA VAL A 174 14.91 -0.69 4.82
C VAL A 174 15.75 -0.58 6.09
N PHE A 175 15.29 -1.12 7.23
CA PHE A 175 16.07 -1.15 8.47
C PHE A 175 17.40 -1.91 8.31
N LEU A 176 17.36 -3.10 7.71
CA LEU A 176 18.56 -3.90 7.43
C LEU A 176 19.53 -3.14 6.51
N LEU A 177 19.02 -2.51 5.46
CA LEU A 177 19.85 -1.74 4.53
C LEU A 177 20.45 -0.49 5.20
N CYS A 178 19.72 0.20 6.06
CA CYS A 178 20.26 1.34 6.81
C CYS A 178 21.38 0.93 7.79
N PHE A 179 21.40 -0.33 8.24
CA PHE A 179 22.49 -0.85 9.07
C PHE A 179 23.73 -1.21 8.24
N ILE A 180 23.54 -1.78 7.04
CA ILE A 180 24.64 -2.24 6.17
C ILE A 180 25.26 -1.09 5.38
N LEU A 181 24.44 -0.26 4.73
CA LEU A 181 24.87 0.76 3.76
C LEU A 181 25.89 1.76 4.29
N PRO A 182 25.83 2.27 5.53
CA PRO A 182 26.82 3.22 6.03
C PRO A 182 28.27 2.69 5.95
N ASN A 183 28.44 1.38 6.13
CA ASN A 183 29.73 0.69 6.20
C ASN A 183 30.23 0.15 4.85
N VAL A 184 29.47 0.33 3.76
CA VAL A 184 29.80 -0.21 2.44
C VAL A 184 30.36 0.89 1.53
N LYS A 185 31.43 0.59 0.78
CA LYS A 185 32.07 1.54 -0.16
C LYS A 185 31.20 1.83 -1.40
N TYR A 186 30.45 0.84 -1.88
CA TYR A 186 29.62 0.90 -3.09
C TYR A 186 28.11 0.98 -2.79
N LYS A 187 27.71 1.96 -1.96
CA LYS A 187 26.33 2.11 -1.45
C LYS A 187 25.28 2.16 -2.57
N LYS A 188 25.53 2.95 -3.61
CA LYS A 188 24.62 3.13 -4.76
C LYS A 188 24.42 1.84 -5.56
N SER A 189 25.49 1.07 -5.77
CA SER A 189 25.42 -0.21 -6.46
C SER A 189 24.61 -1.24 -5.67
N LEU A 190 24.74 -1.28 -4.34
CA LEU A 190 23.95 -2.17 -3.49
C LEU A 190 22.44 -1.84 -3.57
N VAL A 191 22.09 -0.54 -3.53
CA VAL A 191 20.69 -0.10 -3.67
C VAL A 191 20.12 -0.50 -5.03
N ILE A 192 20.86 -0.30 -6.12
CA ILE A 192 20.45 -0.69 -7.48
C ILE A 192 20.25 -2.21 -7.59
N ILE A 193 21.16 -3.01 -7.02
CA ILE A 193 21.03 -4.47 -7.01
C ILE A 193 19.77 -4.89 -6.25
N THR A 194 19.51 -4.30 -5.07
CA THR A 194 18.28 -4.60 -4.30
C THR A 194 16.99 -4.14 -4.98
N MET A 195 17.05 -3.08 -5.81
CA MET A 195 15.94 -2.66 -6.67
C MET A 195 15.69 -3.64 -7.82
N ALA A 196 16.76 -4.24 -8.35
CA ALA A 196 16.70 -5.15 -9.49
C ALA A 196 16.27 -6.58 -9.10
N ILE A 197 16.67 -7.08 -7.93
CA ILE A 197 16.35 -8.44 -7.45
C ILE A 197 14.86 -8.80 -7.56
N PRO A 198 13.90 -7.96 -7.13
CA PRO A 198 12.47 -8.25 -7.28
C PRO A 198 12.00 -8.39 -8.73
N PHE A 199 12.67 -7.77 -9.71
CA PHE A 199 12.33 -7.93 -11.13
C PHE A 199 12.81 -9.26 -11.71
N PHE A 200 13.91 -9.81 -11.17
CA PHE A 200 14.50 -11.07 -11.64
C PHE A 200 13.94 -12.30 -10.91
N MET A 201 13.51 -12.14 -9.65
CA MET A 201 12.81 -13.20 -8.95
C MET A 201 11.34 -13.17 -9.39
N GLU A 202 10.81 -14.26 -9.95
CA GLU A 202 9.37 -14.46 -10.26
C GLU A 202 8.49 -14.53 -8.99
N ILE A 203 8.69 -13.59 -8.06
CA ILE A 203 7.84 -13.44 -6.89
C ILE A 203 6.45 -13.05 -7.40
N LYS A 204 5.37 -13.48 -6.73
CA LYS A 204 3.99 -13.19 -7.14
C LYS A 204 3.83 -11.74 -7.64
N LYS A 205 3.21 -11.53 -8.81
CA LYS A 205 3.10 -10.26 -9.57
C LYS A 205 3.04 -8.98 -8.72
N VAL A 206 2.27 -8.99 -7.63
CA VAL A 206 2.09 -7.82 -6.74
C VAL A 206 3.35 -7.42 -5.95
N MET A 207 4.18 -8.37 -5.51
CA MET A 207 5.42 -8.06 -4.76
C MET A 207 6.55 -7.51 -5.66
N ILE A 208 6.57 -7.91 -6.94
CA ILE A 208 7.59 -7.50 -7.92
C ILE A 208 7.55 -5.99 -8.15
N TYR A 209 6.38 -5.43 -8.41
CA TYR A 209 6.28 -4.02 -8.82
C TYR A 209 6.51 -3.03 -7.68
N ILE A 210 6.40 -3.47 -6.43
CA ILE A 210 6.15 -2.56 -5.32
C ILE A 210 7.36 -2.41 -4.40
N THR A 211 8.06 -3.51 -4.13
CA THR A 211 9.29 -3.53 -3.31
C THR A 211 10.36 -2.53 -3.82
N PRO A 212 10.57 -2.34 -5.14
CA PRO A 212 11.52 -1.36 -5.67
C PRO A 212 11.29 0.10 -5.22
N HIS A 213 10.05 0.46 -4.90
CA HIS A 213 9.69 1.83 -4.52
C HIS A 213 10.28 2.23 -3.15
N PHE A 214 10.35 1.30 -2.19
CA PHE A 214 11.01 1.54 -0.90
C PHE A 214 12.49 1.85 -1.05
N TYR A 215 13.17 1.14 -1.95
CA TYR A 215 14.59 1.34 -2.20
C TYR A 215 14.88 2.63 -2.98
N LEU A 216 13.98 3.03 -3.88
CA LEU A 216 14.04 4.35 -4.49
C LEU A 216 13.95 5.44 -3.41
N GLY A 217 13.03 5.29 -2.46
CA GLY A 217 12.94 6.17 -1.27
C GLY A 217 14.25 6.24 -0.48
N LEU A 218 14.83 5.09 -0.17
CA LEU A 218 16.13 4.96 0.52
C LEU A 218 17.28 5.66 -0.24
N SER A 219 17.27 5.60 -1.58
CA SER A 219 18.31 6.20 -2.42
C SER A 219 18.39 7.72 -2.32
N PHE A 220 17.31 8.41 -1.94
CA PHE A 220 17.32 9.86 -1.73
C PHE A 220 18.04 10.30 -0.45
N THR A 221 18.34 9.36 0.45
CA THR A 221 19.00 9.63 1.73
C THR A 221 20.52 9.41 1.68
N PHE A 222 21.05 8.73 0.65
CA PHE A 222 22.48 8.38 0.48
C PHE A 222 23.08 8.97 -0.80
#